data_AF-A0AB34FMZ1-F1
#
_entry.id   AF-A0AB34FMZ1-F1
#
_cell.length_a   1.000
_cell.length_b   1.000
_cell.length_c   1.000
_cell.angle_alpha   90.00
_cell.angle_beta   90.00
_cell.angle_gamma   90.00
#
_symmetry.space_group_name_H-M   'P 1'
#
loop_
_entity.id
_entity.type
_entity.pdbx_description
1 polymer ?
#
loop_
_entity_poly.entity_id
_entity_poly.type
_entity_poly.pdbx_seq_one_letter_code
_entity_poly.pdbx_strand_id
1 'polypeptide(L)'
;MRFWTTVAVSDEFAASVLSTYFELNHPVLGLFDADLFLDDFINLRQDFCSAFLVNALLALNAFYYQADRIKFRVPFPLLSFDDTGGGGPSGEADLQRLEKPLFMPGTLANLSGLWRILQDVADAYFSRDTGLQPAHDTVPISFAESRYQDLLRWATACRDDLFLEEPEYVLILQVLFHCATLDIFAPFAKGSGAYRIRHFTSDDSSVDSVIRASILQLQRILVSCRVEKKKLLLMAHTNAAILHVSNAMLRMAGEGNVDKADCQAHFDLCIANCTEMYTCFPVFASVGRGLLAMAMRDRFLDGGRAKELIAALEARGQHHDGTARKTLGSFTIDFDLAMREPNNARAVVLAARFDELILLSELTTGTYES
;
A
#
# COMPACT_ATOMS: atom_id res chain seq x y z
N MET A 1 -1.76 -26.65 -8.67
CA MET A 1 -0.87 -25.50 -8.99
C MET A 1 0.20 -25.72 -10.06
N ARG A 2 0.73 -26.95 -10.27
CA ARG A 2 1.89 -27.18 -11.16
C ARG A 2 1.74 -26.72 -12.62
N PHE A 3 0.51 -26.60 -13.13
CA PHE A 3 0.24 -26.06 -14.46
C PHE A 3 0.51 -24.54 -14.53
N TRP A 4 0.27 -23.82 -13.43
CA TRP A 4 0.26 -22.37 -13.38
C TRP A 4 1.55 -21.73 -12.87
N THR A 5 2.34 -22.46 -12.08
CA THR A 5 3.56 -21.90 -11.48
C THR A 5 4.64 -22.96 -11.29
N THR A 6 5.89 -22.52 -11.46
CA THR A 6 7.10 -23.27 -11.11
C THR A 6 7.58 -22.97 -9.69
N VAL A 7 6.95 -22.01 -8.99
CA VAL A 7 7.26 -21.69 -7.60
C VAL A 7 6.83 -22.88 -6.73
N ALA A 8 7.72 -23.31 -5.83
CA ALA A 8 7.46 -24.41 -4.93
C ALA A 8 6.48 -23.98 -3.81
N VAL A 9 5.18 -24.08 -4.08
CA VAL A 9 4.07 -23.85 -3.15
C VAL A 9 3.11 -25.04 -3.13
N SER A 10 2.48 -25.31 -1.98
CA SER A 10 1.42 -26.32 -1.91
C SER A 10 0.14 -25.79 -2.54
N ASP A 11 -0.73 -26.69 -2.99
CA ASP A 11 -2.01 -26.32 -3.59
C ASP A 11 -2.92 -25.63 -2.56
N GLU A 12 -2.90 -26.07 -1.30
CA GLU A 12 -3.67 -25.47 -0.20
C GLU A 12 -3.22 -24.05 0.09
N PHE A 13 -1.91 -23.82 0.13
CA PHE A 13 -1.35 -22.50 0.38
C PHE A 13 -1.63 -21.53 -0.79
N ALA A 14 -1.49 -21.99 -2.02
CA ALA A 14 -1.84 -21.16 -3.18
C ALA A 14 -3.34 -20.83 -3.20
N ALA A 15 -4.21 -21.79 -2.84
CA ALA A 15 -5.63 -21.55 -2.71
C ALA A 15 -5.95 -20.51 -1.62
N SER A 16 -5.29 -20.58 -0.44
CA SER A 16 -5.48 -19.57 0.60
C SER A 16 -5.01 -18.18 0.15
N VAL A 17 -3.91 -18.11 -0.61
CA VAL A 17 -3.41 -16.85 -1.17
C VAL A 17 -4.40 -16.25 -2.17
N LEU A 18 -4.94 -17.06 -3.08
CA LEU A 18 -5.93 -16.62 -4.06
C LEU A 18 -7.24 -16.21 -3.37
N SER A 19 -7.72 -16.97 -2.38
CA SER A 19 -8.90 -16.58 -1.56
C SER A 19 -8.68 -15.22 -0.89
N THR A 20 -7.49 -15.03 -0.29
CA THR A 20 -7.11 -13.74 0.32
C THR A 20 -7.09 -12.62 -0.70
N TYR A 21 -6.63 -12.87 -1.92
CA TYR A 21 -6.70 -11.87 -2.99
C TYR A 21 -8.17 -11.54 -3.32
N PHE A 22 -9.00 -12.54 -3.62
CA PHE A 22 -10.39 -12.31 -4.04
C PHE A 22 -11.27 -11.69 -2.96
N GLU A 23 -11.04 -12.03 -1.71
CA GLU A 23 -11.82 -11.47 -0.60
C GLU A 23 -11.34 -10.06 -0.22
N LEU A 24 -10.03 -9.81 -0.26
CA LEU A 24 -9.46 -8.62 0.39
C LEU A 24 -8.92 -7.57 -0.59
N ASN A 25 -8.37 -8.00 -1.71
CA ASN A 25 -7.63 -7.14 -2.62
C ASN A 25 -8.39 -6.89 -3.92
N HIS A 26 -9.04 -7.91 -4.47
CA HIS A 26 -9.82 -7.82 -5.70
C HIS A 26 -10.96 -6.79 -5.63
N PRO A 27 -11.74 -6.67 -4.53
CA PRO A 27 -12.78 -5.65 -4.45
C PRO A 27 -12.22 -4.24 -4.57
N VAL A 28 -10.98 -4.01 -4.12
CA VAL A 28 -10.32 -2.70 -4.12
C VAL A 28 -9.54 -2.46 -5.42
N LEU A 29 -8.86 -3.49 -5.94
CA LEU A 29 -7.95 -3.39 -7.09
C LEU A 29 -8.64 -3.65 -8.43
N GLY A 30 -9.61 -4.57 -8.48
CA GLY A 30 -10.41 -4.87 -9.67
C GLY A 30 -9.61 -5.16 -10.94
N LEU A 31 -8.42 -5.77 -10.83
CA LEU A 31 -7.46 -5.86 -11.95
C LEU A 31 -7.94 -6.70 -13.14
N PHE A 32 -8.87 -7.62 -12.90
CA PHE A 32 -9.45 -8.54 -13.89
C PHE A 32 -10.80 -9.06 -13.39
N ASP A 33 -11.57 -9.71 -14.26
CA ASP A 33 -12.84 -10.35 -13.85
C ASP A 33 -12.57 -11.63 -13.05
N ALA A 34 -13.08 -11.71 -11.82
CA ALA A 34 -12.81 -12.82 -10.92
C ALA A 34 -13.43 -14.13 -11.38
N ASP A 35 -14.65 -14.08 -11.93
CA ASP A 35 -15.39 -15.28 -12.33
C ASP A 35 -14.76 -15.89 -13.58
N LEU A 36 -14.41 -15.05 -14.56
CA LEU A 36 -13.70 -15.50 -15.76
C LEU A 36 -12.32 -16.05 -15.44
N PHE A 37 -11.58 -15.39 -14.53
CA PHE A 37 -10.29 -15.90 -14.07
C PHE A 37 -10.43 -17.26 -13.38
N LEU A 38 -11.38 -17.42 -12.45
CA LEU A 38 -11.55 -18.64 -11.67
C LEU A 38 -11.99 -19.81 -12.56
N ASP A 39 -12.89 -19.57 -13.50
CA ASP A 39 -13.34 -20.57 -14.47
C ASP A 39 -12.15 -21.09 -15.29
N ASP A 40 -11.31 -20.20 -15.81
CA ASP A 40 -10.12 -20.58 -16.56
C ASP A 40 -9.02 -21.21 -15.71
N PHE A 41 -8.82 -20.71 -14.48
CA PHE A 41 -7.86 -21.24 -13.52
C PHE A 41 -8.17 -22.70 -13.15
N ILE A 42 -9.45 -23.02 -12.93
CA ILE A 42 -9.93 -24.36 -12.59
C ILE A 42 -9.87 -25.29 -13.81
N ASN A 43 -10.29 -24.79 -14.98
CA ASN A 43 -10.35 -25.59 -16.21
C ASN A 43 -9.03 -25.66 -17.01
N LEU A 44 -7.95 -25.05 -16.50
CA LEU A 44 -6.63 -25.01 -17.14
C LEU A 44 -6.64 -24.37 -18.54
N ARG A 45 -7.49 -23.34 -18.73
CA ARG A 45 -7.61 -22.55 -19.97
C ARG A 45 -6.91 -21.21 -19.84
N GLN A 46 -6.38 -20.69 -20.94
CA GLN A 46 -5.53 -19.51 -20.93
C GLN A 46 -6.20 -18.25 -21.53
N ASP A 47 -7.53 -18.22 -21.58
CA ASP A 47 -8.28 -17.14 -22.24
C ASP A 47 -8.37 -15.89 -21.33
N PHE A 48 -8.64 -16.09 -20.05
CA PHE A 48 -8.76 -15.09 -18.99
C PHE A 48 -7.87 -15.38 -17.77
N CYS A 49 -7.13 -16.50 -17.78
CA CYS A 49 -6.11 -16.84 -16.78
C CYS A 49 -4.76 -17.06 -17.46
N SER A 50 -3.66 -16.78 -16.79
CA SER A 50 -2.32 -17.12 -17.29
C SER A 50 -1.40 -17.49 -16.14
N ALA A 51 -0.37 -18.29 -16.44
CA ALA A 51 0.70 -18.56 -15.48
C ALA A 51 1.30 -17.26 -14.94
N PHE A 52 1.46 -16.24 -15.81
CA PHE A 52 1.94 -14.93 -15.40
C PHE A 52 1.02 -14.27 -14.35
N LEU A 53 -0.29 -14.22 -14.62
CA LEU A 53 -1.26 -13.61 -13.71
C LEU A 53 -1.31 -14.35 -12.37
N VAL A 54 -1.27 -15.69 -12.37
CA VAL A 54 -1.20 -16.49 -11.14
C VAL A 54 0.06 -16.17 -10.33
N ASN A 55 1.23 -16.09 -10.97
CA ASN A 55 2.47 -15.73 -10.29
C ASN A 55 2.46 -14.29 -9.76
N ALA A 56 1.83 -13.36 -10.49
CA ALA A 56 1.65 -11.98 -10.04
C ALA A 56 0.78 -11.90 -8.77
N LEU A 57 -0.31 -12.68 -8.68
CA LEU A 57 -1.15 -12.75 -7.48
C LEU A 57 -0.43 -13.36 -6.29
N LEU A 58 0.36 -14.41 -6.51
CA LEU A 58 1.21 -14.99 -5.47
C LEU A 58 2.24 -13.95 -4.97
N ALA A 59 2.88 -13.20 -5.87
CA ALA A 59 3.83 -12.16 -5.51
C ALA A 59 3.18 -11.01 -4.74
N LEU A 60 1.98 -10.59 -5.17
CA LEU A 60 1.18 -9.57 -4.49
C LEU A 60 0.88 -9.96 -3.04
N ASN A 61 0.53 -11.22 -2.80
CA ASN A 61 0.28 -11.72 -1.45
C ASN A 61 1.55 -11.73 -0.59
N ALA A 62 2.68 -12.17 -1.15
CA ALA A 62 3.96 -12.13 -0.46
C ALA A 62 4.35 -10.71 -0.02
N PHE A 63 3.95 -9.69 -0.79
CA PHE A 63 4.17 -8.29 -0.46
C PHE A 63 3.25 -7.80 0.68
N TYR A 64 1.93 -7.98 0.56
CA TYR A 64 0.98 -7.44 1.54
C TYR A 64 0.86 -8.26 2.83
N TYR A 65 1.18 -9.55 2.78
CA TYR A 65 0.95 -10.50 3.88
C TYR A 65 2.24 -11.22 4.26
N GLN A 66 3.20 -10.44 4.76
CA GLN A 66 4.54 -10.85 5.20
C GLN A 66 4.58 -11.99 6.25
N ALA A 67 3.43 -12.44 6.77
CA ALA A 67 3.33 -13.51 7.73
C ALA A 67 3.63 -14.89 7.13
N ASP A 68 3.29 -15.12 5.86
CA ASP A 68 3.47 -16.39 5.16
C ASP A 68 4.35 -16.20 3.92
N ARG A 69 5.66 -16.42 4.10
CA ARG A 69 6.66 -16.12 3.09
C ARG A 69 6.54 -17.02 1.86
N ILE A 70 6.22 -16.43 0.71
CA ILE A 70 6.56 -17.02 -0.58
C ILE A 70 7.98 -16.59 -0.93
N LYS A 71 8.94 -17.51 -0.88
CA LYS A 71 10.30 -17.26 -1.36
C LYS A 71 10.29 -17.21 -2.88
N PHE A 72 10.00 -16.05 -3.46
CA PHE A 72 10.23 -15.82 -4.87
C PHE A 72 11.73 -15.77 -5.13
N ARG A 73 12.26 -16.77 -5.84
CA ARG A 73 13.65 -16.78 -6.33
C ARG A 73 13.73 -16.82 -7.85
N VAL A 74 12.70 -16.29 -8.53
CA VAL A 74 12.61 -16.29 -9.99
C VAL A 74 12.42 -14.85 -10.44
N PRO A 75 13.16 -14.37 -11.46
CA PRO A 75 12.88 -13.08 -12.06
C PRO A 75 11.42 -13.08 -12.50
N PHE A 76 10.65 -12.04 -12.16
CA PHE A 76 9.51 -11.68 -13.00
C PHE A 76 10.02 -11.73 -14.44
N PRO A 77 9.38 -12.48 -15.37
CA PRO A 77 9.78 -12.44 -16.75
C PRO A 77 9.70 -10.98 -17.20
N LEU A 78 10.86 -10.34 -17.31
CA LEU A 78 10.98 -9.08 -18.03
C LEU A 78 10.60 -9.46 -19.46
N LEU A 79 9.42 -9.03 -19.88
CA LEU A 79 9.04 -9.13 -21.28
C LEU A 79 10.00 -8.22 -22.05
N SER A 80 11.03 -8.79 -22.65
CA SER A 80 11.54 -8.25 -23.91
C SER A 80 10.46 -8.56 -24.94
N PHE A 81 9.63 -7.58 -25.26
CA PHE A 81 8.82 -7.63 -26.47
C PHE A 81 9.78 -7.49 -27.64
N ASP A 82 10.42 -8.60 -28.03
CA ASP A 82 11.07 -8.66 -29.33
C ASP A 82 9.96 -8.75 -30.38
N ASP A 83 9.88 -7.71 -31.19
CA ASP A 83 8.86 -7.45 -32.20
C ASP A 83 8.98 -8.38 -33.43
N THR A 84 9.22 -9.67 -33.20
CA THR A 84 9.51 -10.65 -34.26
C THR A 84 8.63 -11.89 -34.23
N GLY A 85 7.42 -11.73 -34.76
CA GLY A 85 6.86 -12.66 -35.75
C GLY A 85 6.02 -13.84 -35.27
N GLY A 86 4.87 -14.02 -35.94
CA GLY A 86 4.17 -15.31 -36.05
C GLY A 86 2.65 -15.20 -36.11
N GLY A 87 2.08 -15.17 -37.33
CA GLY A 87 0.65 -15.02 -37.56
C GLY A 87 -0.23 -16.24 -37.23
N GLY A 88 -1.51 -15.95 -36.94
CA GLY A 88 -2.64 -16.91 -36.81
C GLY A 88 -3.84 -16.26 -36.10
N PRO A 89 -5.07 -16.75 -36.30
CA PRO A 89 -6.01 -16.20 -37.26
C PRO A 89 -7.09 -15.28 -36.65
N SER A 90 -7.39 -14.21 -37.40
CA SER A 90 -8.69 -13.53 -37.54
C SER A 90 -9.75 -13.78 -36.46
N GLY A 91 -9.54 -13.19 -35.28
CA GLY A 91 -10.56 -12.89 -34.27
C GLY A 91 -10.75 -11.39 -34.01
N GLU A 92 -10.10 -10.54 -34.82
CA GLU A 92 -9.98 -9.09 -34.59
C GLU A 92 -11.28 -8.28 -34.79
N ALA A 93 -12.34 -8.88 -35.32
CA ALA A 93 -13.55 -8.14 -35.68
C ALA A 93 -14.52 -7.89 -34.50
N ASP A 94 -14.48 -8.71 -33.44
CA ASP A 94 -15.42 -8.59 -32.32
C ASP A 94 -14.84 -7.94 -31.04
N LEU A 95 -13.51 -7.77 -30.96
CA LEU A 95 -12.86 -7.10 -29.83
C LEU A 95 -12.87 -5.56 -29.93
N GLN A 96 -13.32 -4.98 -31.05
CA GLN A 96 -13.42 -3.53 -31.21
C GLN A 96 -14.58 -2.87 -30.46
N ARG A 97 -15.45 -3.67 -29.80
CA ARG A 97 -16.57 -3.16 -28.97
C ARG A 97 -16.32 -3.15 -27.47
N LEU A 98 -15.20 -3.71 -27.01
CA LEU A 98 -14.71 -3.46 -25.66
C LEU A 98 -13.86 -2.19 -25.74
N GLU A 99 -14.33 -1.12 -25.12
CA GLU A 99 -13.49 0.04 -24.80
C GLU A 99 -12.16 -0.50 -24.26
N LYS A 100 -11.04 0.02 -24.80
CA LYS A 100 -9.65 -0.40 -24.56
C LYS A 100 -9.48 -1.11 -23.20
N PRO A 101 -8.84 -2.29 -23.12
CA PRO A 101 -8.64 -2.97 -21.85
C PRO A 101 -8.09 -1.98 -20.82
N LEU A 102 -8.75 -1.89 -19.66
CA LEU A 102 -8.43 -0.95 -18.58
C LEU A 102 -6.99 -1.11 -18.05
N PHE A 103 -6.29 -2.18 -18.46
CA PHE A 103 -4.94 -2.50 -18.05
C PHE A 103 -4.06 -2.81 -19.27
N MET A 104 -3.14 -1.89 -19.58
CA MET A 104 -2.13 -2.11 -20.62
C MET A 104 -1.04 -3.06 -20.11
N PRO A 105 -0.60 -4.07 -20.89
CA PRO A 105 0.45 -5.01 -20.47
C PRO A 105 1.74 -4.35 -19.95
N GLY A 106 2.13 -3.20 -20.52
CA GLY A 106 3.29 -2.41 -20.07
C GLY A 106 3.14 -1.86 -18.64
N THR A 107 1.94 -1.48 -18.22
CA THR A 107 1.66 -1.02 -16.85
C THR A 107 1.88 -2.14 -15.83
N LEU A 108 1.44 -3.35 -16.16
CA LEU A 108 1.60 -4.51 -15.28
C LEU A 108 3.07 -4.94 -15.16
N ALA A 109 3.83 -4.90 -16.27
CA ALA A 109 5.27 -5.15 -16.27
C ALA A 109 6.02 -4.11 -15.42
N ASN A 110 5.68 -2.83 -15.57
CA ASN A 110 6.24 -1.74 -14.78
C ASN A 110 5.92 -1.90 -13.29
N LEU A 111 4.67 -2.15 -12.93
CA LEU A 111 4.28 -2.40 -11.53
C LEU A 111 5.01 -3.61 -10.95
N SER A 112 5.19 -4.68 -11.72
CA SER A 112 5.95 -5.86 -11.29
C SER A 112 7.41 -5.53 -10.94
N GLY A 113 8.04 -4.65 -11.72
CA GLY A 113 9.37 -4.13 -11.43
C GLY A 113 9.46 -3.41 -10.09
N LEU A 114 8.48 -2.56 -9.78
CA LEU A 114 8.37 -1.87 -8.49
C LEU A 114 8.19 -2.87 -7.33
N TRP A 115 7.27 -3.82 -7.47
CA TRP A 115 6.96 -4.78 -6.41
C TRP A 115 8.16 -5.65 -6.07
N ARG A 116 9.01 -6.00 -7.04
CA ARG A 116 10.27 -6.70 -6.78
C ARG A 116 11.22 -5.90 -5.89
N ILE A 117 11.34 -4.59 -6.13
CA ILE A 117 12.18 -3.71 -5.29
C ILE A 117 11.64 -3.68 -3.86
N LEU A 118 10.32 -3.51 -3.72
CA LEU A 118 9.67 -3.44 -2.42
C LEU A 118 9.66 -4.78 -1.67
N GLN A 119 9.63 -5.90 -2.39
CA GLN A 119 9.79 -7.22 -1.80
C GLN A 119 11.21 -7.41 -1.25
N ASP A 120 12.26 -7.01 -1.98
CA ASP A 120 13.64 -7.07 -1.47
C ASP A 120 13.77 -6.25 -0.18
N VAL A 121 13.14 -5.08 -0.13
CA VAL A 121 13.09 -4.21 1.06
C VAL A 121 12.37 -4.90 2.21
N ALA A 122 11.18 -5.45 1.95
CA ALA A 122 10.38 -6.14 2.95
C ALA A 122 11.12 -7.36 3.53
N ASP A 123 11.75 -8.16 2.67
CA ASP A 123 12.53 -9.33 3.09
C ASP A 123 13.72 -8.94 3.95
N ALA A 124 14.40 -7.83 3.65
CA ALA A 124 15.51 -7.34 4.45
C ALA A 124 15.06 -6.80 5.81
N TYR A 125 13.98 -6.02 5.85
CA TYR A 125 13.57 -5.26 7.04
C TYR A 125 12.69 -6.06 8.00
N PHE A 126 11.85 -6.96 7.49
CA PHE A 126 10.91 -7.74 8.29
C PHE A 126 11.38 -9.20 8.44
N SER A 127 12.69 -9.46 8.29
CA SER A 127 13.13 -10.83 8.38
C SER A 127 13.02 -11.38 9.82
N ARG A 128 12.18 -12.40 10.07
CA ARG A 128 12.06 -13.08 11.37
C ARG A 128 13.38 -13.69 11.87
N ASP A 129 14.34 -13.91 10.97
CA ASP A 129 15.65 -14.49 11.31
C ASP A 129 16.56 -13.49 12.08
N THR A 130 16.22 -12.19 12.11
CA THR A 130 17.03 -11.14 12.78
C THR A 130 16.62 -10.85 14.23
N GLY A 131 15.68 -11.62 14.79
CA GLY A 131 15.38 -11.57 16.23
C GLY A 131 14.75 -10.26 16.73
N LEU A 132 13.85 -9.63 15.97
CA LEU A 132 13.15 -8.37 16.31
C LEU A 132 14.08 -7.15 16.48
N GLN A 133 15.34 -7.23 16.03
CA GLN A 133 16.24 -6.07 16.04
C GLN A 133 15.77 -5.01 15.02
N PRO A 134 15.90 -3.71 15.33
CA PRO A 134 15.59 -2.65 14.37
C PRO A 134 16.34 -2.84 13.04
N ALA A 135 15.68 -2.60 11.92
CA ALA A 135 16.31 -2.81 10.60
C ALA A 135 17.58 -1.96 10.39
N HIS A 136 17.68 -0.76 10.98
CA HIS A 136 18.91 0.05 10.85
C HIS A 136 20.12 -0.55 11.59
N ASP A 137 19.91 -1.44 12.55
CA ASP A 137 21.00 -2.13 13.27
C ASP A 137 21.52 -3.35 12.50
N THR A 138 20.67 -3.92 11.64
CA THR A 138 20.94 -5.21 10.96
C THR A 138 21.19 -5.05 9.46
N VAL A 139 20.66 -3.98 8.86
CA VAL A 139 20.76 -3.69 7.44
C VAL A 139 21.55 -2.40 7.23
N PRO A 140 22.66 -2.43 6.48
CA PRO A 140 23.46 -1.24 6.23
C PRO A 140 22.71 -0.25 5.35
N ILE A 141 22.92 1.05 5.56
CA ILE A 141 22.29 2.09 4.72
C ILE A 141 22.60 1.93 3.23
N SER A 142 23.77 1.38 2.87
CA SER A 142 24.12 1.12 1.47
C SER A 142 23.12 0.21 0.76
N PHE A 143 22.42 -0.67 1.48
CA PHE A 143 21.31 -1.46 0.94
C PHE A 143 20.15 -0.54 0.53
N ALA A 144 19.73 0.37 1.42
CA ALA A 144 18.68 1.33 1.12
C ALA A 144 19.07 2.25 -0.06
N GLU A 145 20.33 2.72 -0.11
CA GLU A 145 20.83 3.50 -1.24
C GLU A 145 20.74 2.72 -2.56
N SER A 146 21.11 1.43 -2.55
CA SER A 146 20.99 0.57 -3.73
C SER A 146 19.54 0.36 -4.16
N ARG A 147 18.61 0.09 -3.21
CA ARG A 147 17.19 -0.06 -3.54
C ARG A 147 16.58 1.25 -4.07
N TYR A 148 17.04 2.40 -3.55
CA TYR A 148 16.62 3.70 -4.07
C TYR A 148 17.13 3.96 -5.50
N GLN A 149 18.37 3.55 -5.83
CA GLN A 149 18.86 3.60 -7.21
C GLN A 149 18.05 2.70 -8.15
N ASP A 150 17.64 1.52 -7.71
CA ASP A 150 16.74 0.64 -8.48
C ASP A 150 15.39 1.31 -8.72
N LEU A 151 14.84 1.99 -7.71
CA LEU A 151 13.60 2.75 -7.81
C LEU A 151 13.70 3.92 -8.79
N LEU A 152 14.83 4.65 -8.79
CA LEU A 152 15.08 5.71 -9.76
C LEU A 152 15.18 5.18 -11.19
N ARG A 153 15.86 4.04 -11.39
CA ARG A 153 15.93 3.38 -12.70
C ARG A 153 14.55 2.92 -13.17
N TRP A 154 13.75 2.36 -12.27
CA TRP A 154 12.36 2.01 -12.55
C TRP A 154 11.53 3.22 -12.97
N ALA A 155 11.66 4.35 -12.28
CA ALA A 155 10.92 5.57 -12.61
C ALA A 155 11.31 6.14 -13.99
N THR A 156 12.58 6.04 -14.38
CA THR A 156 13.05 6.42 -15.72
C THR A 156 12.49 5.49 -16.79
N ALA A 157 12.60 4.16 -16.60
CA ALA A 157 12.05 3.18 -17.54
C ALA A 157 10.53 3.35 -17.73
N CYS A 158 9.80 3.59 -16.63
CA CYS A 158 8.39 3.92 -16.70
C CYS A 158 8.15 5.11 -17.62
N ARG A 159 8.88 6.22 -17.47
CA ARG A 159 8.72 7.41 -18.31
C ARG A 159 8.92 7.11 -19.80
N ASP A 160 9.87 6.24 -20.13
CA ASP A 160 10.27 5.93 -21.50
C ASP A 160 9.32 4.91 -22.16
N ASP A 161 8.84 3.92 -21.41
CA ASP A 161 7.93 2.86 -21.90
C ASP A 161 6.46 3.28 -21.96
N LEU A 162 6.13 4.39 -21.32
CA LEU A 162 4.74 4.76 -21.13
C LEU A 162 4.21 5.58 -22.30
N PHE A 163 3.33 4.93 -23.07
CA PHE A 163 2.18 5.55 -23.73
C PHE A 163 1.19 6.15 -22.70
N LEU A 164 1.69 6.90 -21.70
CA LEU A 164 0.88 7.62 -20.70
C LEU A 164 0.27 8.86 -21.35
N GLU A 165 -0.68 8.66 -22.26
CA GLU A 165 -1.60 9.73 -22.64
C GLU A 165 -2.56 10.06 -21.48
N GLU A 166 -2.69 9.13 -20.51
CA GLU A 166 -3.64 9.22 -19.41
C GLU A 166 -3.01 9.78 -18.11
N PRO A 167 -3.39 11.01 -17.70
CA PRO A 167 -2.79 11.72 -16.56
C PRO A 167 -3.12 11.10 -15.19
N GLU A 168 -4.00 10.11 -15.15
CA GLU A 168 -4.44 9.39 -13.95
C GLU A 168 -3.39 8.36 -13.50
N TYR A 169 -2.85 7.58 -14.43
CA TYR A 169 -1.81 6.58 -14.15
C TYR A 169 -0.48 7.23 -13.74
N VAL A 170 -0.15 8.39 -14.31
CA VAL A 170 1.03 9.18 -13.89
C VAL A 170 0.99 9.45 -12.38
N LEU A 171 -0.17 9.86 -11.87
CA LEU A 171 -0.34 10.19 -10.46
C LEU A 171 -0.24 8.95 -9.57
N ILE A 172 -0.79 7.82 -10.00
CA ILE A 172 -0.67 6.55 -9.28
C ILE A 172 0.81 6.15 -9.15
N LEU A 173 1.56 6.22 -10.24
CA LEU A 173 2.98 5.89 -10.23
C LEU A 173 3.79 6.86 -9.35
N GLN A 174 3.43 8.14 -9.32
CA GLN A 174 4.03 9.12 -8.41
C GLN A 174 3.74 8.80 -6.94
N VAL A 175 2.49 8.44 -6.61
CA VAL A 175 2.14 7.99 -5.25
C VAL A 175 2.98 6.79 -4.86
N LEU A 176 3.02 5.76 -5.71
CA LEU A 176 3.76 4.54 -5.45
C LEU A 176 5.27 4.79 -5.30
N PHE A 177 5.84 5.66 -6.14
CA PHE A 177 7.25 6.06 -6.04
C PHE A 177 7.57 6.68 -4.67
N HIS A 178 6.74 7.62 -4.20
CA HIS A 178 6.97 8.29 -2.93
C HIS A 178 6.70 7.37 -1.73
N CYS A 179 5.69 6.51 -1.78
CA CYS A 179 5.47 5.48 -0.76
C CYS A 179 6.67 4.53 -0.66
N ALA A 180 7.15 4.03 -1.79
CA ALA A 180 8.33 3.17 -1.85
C ALA A 180 9.60 3.85 -1.31
N THR A 181 9.77 5.13 -1.62
CA THR A 181 10.88 5.93 -1.08
C THR A 181 10.82 6.01 0.45
N LEU A 182 9.62 6.19 1.01
CA LEU A 182 9.42 6.19 2.46
C LEU A 182 9.71 4.82 3.06
N ASP A 183 9.24 3.73 2.45
CA ASP A 183 9.51 2.36 2.92
C ASP A 183 11.00 2.04 2.95
N ILE A 184 11.74 2.43 1.90
CA ILE A 184 13.19 2.20 1.79
C ILE A 184 13.95 2.90 2.93
N PHE A 185 13.60 4.14 3.26
CA PHE A 185 14.39 4.98 4.15
C PHE A 185 13.86 5.13 5.58
N ALA A 186 12.59 4.79 5.85
CA ALA A 186 11.96 4.97 7.16
C ALA A 186 12.76 4.37 8.34
N PRO A 187 13.38 3.17 8.24
CA PRO A 187 14.16 2.64 9.35
C PRO A 187 15.37 3.49 9.76
N PHE A 188 15.92 4.27 8.82
CA PHE A 188 17.11 5.09 9.00
C PHE A 188 16.79 6.51 9.49
N ALA A 189 15.52 6.93 9.47
CA ALA A 189 15.09 8.23 9.99
C ALA A 189 15.30 8.38 11.51
N LYS A 190 15.36 7.25 12.24
CA LYS A 190 15.47 7.20 13.71
C LYS A 190 16.88 6.93 14.24
N GLY A 191 17.85 6.70 13.36
CA GLY A 191 19.23 6.40 13.78
C GLY A 191 19.92 7.64 14.37
N SER A 192 20.89 7.42 15.27
CA SER A 192 21.57 8.47 16.04
C SER A 192 22.45 9.43 15.23
N GLY A 193 22.35 9.45 13.89
CA GLY A 193 23.10 10.34 13.02
C GLY A 193 22.35 10.65 11.74
N ALA A 194 22.45 11.91 11.29
CA ALA A 194 21.97 12.33 9.98
C ALA A 194 22.71 11.52 8.90
N TYR A 195 22.02 10.54 8.32
CA TYR A 195 22.58 9.70 7.28
C TYR A 195 22.68 10.46 5.97
N ARG A 196 23.91 10.70 5.49
CA ARG A 196 24.17 11.21 4.15
C ARG A 196 24.15 10.06 3.14
N ILE A 197 23.37 10.23 2.08
CA ILE A 197 23.26 9.30 0.95
C ILE A 197 24.47 9.52 0.04
N ARG A 198 25.50 8.66 0.15
CA ARG A 198 26.83 8.97 -0.38
C ARG A 198 26.95 8.85 -1.90
N HIS A 199 26.05 8.12 -2.53
CA HIS A 199 26.03 7.98 -3.99
C HIS A 199 25.52 9.23 -4.73
N PHE A 200 24.97 10.22 -4.03
CA PHE A 200 24.48 11.46 -4.63
C PHE A 200 25.37 12.64 -4.27
N THR A 201 25.61 13.53 -5.24
CA THR A 201 26.53 14.65 -5.10
C THR A 201 25.87 15.92 -4.57
N SER A 202 24.54 15.95 -4.42
CA SER A 202 23.81 17.12 -3.94
C SER A 202 24.12 17.42 -2.48
N ASP A 203 24.10 18.70 -2.10
CA ASP A 203 24.40 19.13 -0.73
C ASP A 203 23.39 18.59 0.28
N ASP A 204 22.12 18.50 -0.14
CA ASP A 204 20.97 18.00 0.63
C ASP A 204 20.77 16.48 0.55
N SER A 205 21.75 15.71 0.06
CA SER A 205 21.70 14.24 -0.07
C SER A 205 21.65 13.55 1.30
N SER A 206 20.55 13.71 2.03
CA SER A 206 20.32 13.11 3.35
C SER A 206 19.02 12.31 3.36
N VAL A 207 18.94 11.31 4.24
CA VAL A 207 17.73 10.52 4.46
C VAL A 207 16.55 11.42 4.84
N ASP A 208 16.76 12.39 5.73
CA ASP A 208 15.72 13.31 6.19
C ASP A 208 15.19 14.19 5.06
N SER A 209 16.07 14.69 4.19
CA SER A 209 15.67 15.47 3.01
C SER A 209 14.78 14.66 2.08
N VAL A 210 15.16 13.41 1.78
CA VAL A 210 14.41 12.54 0.86
C VAL A 210 13.05 12.14 1.43
N ILE A 211 12.99 11.81 2.73
CA ILE A 211 11.75 11.52 3.44
C ILE A 211 10.83 12.74 3.46
N ARG A 212 11.36 13.90 3.85
CA ARG A 212 10.60 15.16 3.89
C ARG A 212 10.06 15.53 2.51
N ALA A 213 10.89 15.46 1.47
CA ALA A 213 10.47 15.75 0.11
C ALA A 213 9.34 14.81 -0.34
N SER A 214 9.44 13.52 -0.05
CA SER A 214 8.41 12.54 -0.41
C SER A 214 7.09 12.76 0.34
N ILE A 215 7.14 13.12 1.62
CA ILE A 215 5.95 13.49 2.40
C ILE A 215 5.26 14.72 1.78
N LEU A 216 6.02 15.77 1.48
CA LEU A 216 5.49 17.00 0.88
C LEU A 216 4.84 16.74 -0.49
N GLN A 217 5.44 15.87 -1.31
CA GLN A 217 4.86 15.48 -2.59
C GLN A 217 3.56 14.69 -2.41
N LEU A 218 3.52 13.72 -1.49
CA LEU A 218 2.29 12.97 -1.20
C LEU A 218 1.17 13.87 -0.66
N GLN A 219 1.48 14.80 0.24
CA GLN A 219 0.54 15.80 0.75
C GLN A 219 -0.05 16.63 -0.40
N ARG A 220 0.81 17.16 -1.28
CA ARG A 220 0.37 17.92 -2.46
C ARG A 220 -0.52 17.08 -3.37
N ILE A 221 -0.13 15.84 -3.66
CA ILE A 221 -0.92 14.93 -4.51
C ILE A 221 -2.30 14.68 -3.89
N LEU A 222 -2.39 14.41 -2.59
CA LEU A 222 -3.67 14.18 -1.89
C LEU A 222 -4.59 15.41 -1.97
N VAL A 223 -4.04 16.61 -1.79
CA VAL A 223 -4.79 17.87 -1.92
C VAL A 223 -5.28 18.05 -3.36
N SER A 224 -4.40 17.89 -4.36
CA SER A 224 -4.77 17.99 -5.78
C SER A 224 -5.85 16.97 -6.16
N CYS A 225 -5.75 15.73 -5.68
CA CYS A 225 -6.76 14.71 -5.93
C CYS A 225 -8.11 15.06 -5.30
N ARG A 226 -8.12 15.67 -4.11
CA ARG A 226 -9.35 16.12 -3.44
C ARG A 226 -10.08 17.23 -4.20
N VAL A 227 -9.32 18.16 -4.77
CA VAL A 227 -9.86 19.33 -5.48
C VAL A 227 -10.28 18.96 -6.89
N GLU A 228 -9.41 18.30 -7.64
CA GLU A 228 -9.52 18.19 -9.11
C GLU A 228 -9.83 16.78 -9.59
N LYS A 229 -9.43 15.74 -8.84
CA LYS A 229 -9.47 14.35 -9.31
C LYS A 229 -10.06 13.39 -8.29
N LYS A 230 -11.27 13.68 -7.81
CA LYS A 230 -11.93 12.92 -6.72
C LYS A 230 -12.03 11.42 -6.99
N LYS A 231 -12.18 11.01 -8.25
CA LYS A 231 -12.20 9.58 -8.65
C LYS A 231 -10.89 8.87 -8.31
N LEU A 232 -9.73 9.54 -8.39
CA LEU A 232 -8.44 8.97 -8.04
C LEU A 232 -8.28 8.69 -6.55
N LEU A 233 -8.98 9.44 -5.70
CA LEU A 233 -9.04 9.13 -4.26
C LEU A 233 -9.77 7.83 -3.97
N LEU A 234 -10.56 7.33 -4.93
CA LEU A 234 -11.26 6.06 -4.83
C LEU A 234 -10.41 4.86 -5.28
N MET A 235 -9.22 5.09 -5.82
CA MET A 235 -8.35 4.03 -6.33
C MET A 235 -7.48 3.45 -5.21
N ALA A 236 -7.37 2.12 -5.20
CA ALA A 236 -6.62 1.34 -4.22
C ALA A 236 -5.21 1.87 -3.92
N HIS A 237 -4.45 2.23 -4.97
CA HIS A 237 -3.04 2.60 -4.86
C HIS A 237 -2.83 4.00 -4.27
N THR A 238 -3.80 4.90 -4.42
CA THR A 238 -3.79 6.21 -3.75
C THR A 238 -3.93 6.06 -2.24
N ASN A 239 -4.43 4.92 -1.74
CA ASN A 239 -4.59 4.67 -0.31
C ASN A 239 -3.27 4.45 0.42
N ALA A 240 -2.23 3.99 -0.27
CA ALA A 240 -0.90 3.91 0.34
C ALA A 240 -0.48 5.30 0.86
N ALA A 241 -0.73 6.35 0.07
CA ALA A 241 -0.44 7.73 0.48
C ALA A 241 -1.17 8.12 1.77
N ILE A 242 -2.43 7.70 1.95
CA ILE A 242 -3.21 7.98 3.18
C ILE A 242 -2.48 7.42 4.40
N LEU A 243 -2.02 6.17 4.33
CA LEU A 243 -1.31 5.53 5.43
C LEU A 243 0.04 6.20 5.70
N HIS A 244 0.84 6.44 4.66
CA HIS A 244 2.15 7.08 4.79
C HIS A 244 2.06 8.51 5.33
N VAL A 245 1.14 9.32 4.81
CA VAL A 245 0.94 10.70 5.26
C VAL A 245 0.40 10.69 6.69
N SER A 246 -0.56 9.83 7.04
CA SER A 246 -1.08 9.74 8.41
C SER A 246 0.02 9.40 9.41
N ASN A 247 0.83 8.38 9.15
CA ASN A 247 1.96 8.01 10.01
C ASN A 247 2.98 9.17 10.13
N ALA A 248 3.29 9.83 9.02
CA ALA A 248 4.20 10.97 9.01
C ALA A 248 3.66 12.14 9.85
N MET A 249 2.36 12.47 9.75
CA MET A 249 1.78 13.59 10.49
C MET A 249 1.81 13.34 12.00
N LEU A 250 1.46 12.11 12.43
CA LEU A 250 1.52 11.71 13.84
C LEU A 250 2.96 11.81 14.38
N ARG A 251 3.94 11.32 13.61
CA ARG A 251 5.36 11.38 13.99
C ARG A 251 5.88 12.81 14.08
N MET A 252 5.70 13.61 13.02
CA MET A 252 6.23 14.98 12.97
C MET A 252 5.62 15.88 14.05
N ALA A 253 4.34 15.69 14.37
CA ALA A 253 3.68 16.41 15.45
C ALA A 253 4.24 16.05 16.83
N GLY A 254 4.62 14.78 17.04
CA GLY A 254 5.27 14.33 18.28
C GLY A 254 6.70 14.86 18.46
N GLU A 255 7.42 15.05 17.36
CA GLU A 255 8.80 15.58 17.37
C GLU A 255 8.89 17.10 17.57
N GLY A 256 7.78 17.83 17.41
CA GLY A 256 7.75 19.29 17.53
C GLY A 256 8.44 20.05 16.39
N ASN A 257 8.81 19.35 15.32
CA ASN A 257 9.57 19.90 14.19
C ASN A 257 8.72 20.65 13.16
N VAL A 258 7.40 20.49 13.21
CA VAL A 258 6.43 21.02 12.23
C VAL A 258 5.22 21.59 12.97
N ASP A 259 4.54 22.57 12.38
CA ASP A 259 3.28 23.10 12.91
C ASP A 259 2.26 21.96 13.08
N LYS A 260 1.77 21.81 14.32
CA LYS A 260 0.75 20.82 14.67
C LYS A 260 -0.54 21.06 13.87
N ALA A 261 -0.88 22.32 13.59
CA ALA A 261 -2.06 22.67 12.80
C ALA A 261 -1.95 22.15 11.35
N ASP A 262 -0.78 22.31 10.72
CA ASP A 262 -0.52 21.78 9.38
C ASP A 262 -0.57 20.25 9.36
N CYS A 263 -0.01 19.60 10.38
CA CYS A 263 -0.09 18.15 10.52
C CYS A 263 -1.56 17.69 10.66
N GLN A 264 -2.35 18.44 11.43
CA GLN A 264 -3.76 18.14 11.67
C GLN A 264 -4.60 18.31 10.41
N ALA A 265 -4.37 19.34 9.61
CA ALA A 265 -5.08 19.54 8.34
C ALA A 265 -4.88 18.36 7.37
N HIS A 266 -3.64 17.86 7.25
CA HIS A 266 -3.34 16.73 6.37
C HIS A 266 -3.85 15.39 6.94
N PHE A 267 -3.82 15.22 8.27
CA PHE A 267 -4.41 14.06 8.92
C PHE A 267 -5.93 14.01 8.74
N ASP A 268 -6.63 15.13 8.94
CA ASP A 268 -8.07 15.25 8.71
C ASP A 268 -8.43 14.96 7.25
N LEU A 269 -7.60 15.38 6.28
CA LEU A 269 -7.76 15.01 4.87
C LEU A 269 -7.67 13.49 4.66
N CYS A 270 -6.73 12.82 5.35
CA CYS A 270 -6.57 11.37 5.27
C CYS A 270 -7.79 10.63 5.86
N ILE A 271 -8.32 11.08 7.00
CA ILE A 271 -9.54 10.52 7.62
C ILE A 271 -10.77 10.78 6.75
N ALA A 272 -10.90 11.96 6.16
CA ALA A 272 -11.97 12.27 5.22
C ALA A 272 -11.91 11.37 3.98
N ASN A 273 -10.71 11.04 3.49
CA ASN A 273 -10.55 10.09 2.39
C ASN A 273 -10.87 8.66 2.81
N CYS A 274 -10.50 8.22 4.02
CA CYS A 274 -10.95 6.94 4.56
C CYS A 274 -12.47 6.85 4.63
N THR A 275 -13.13 7.96 5.01
CA THR A 275 -14.59 8.04 5.06
C THR A 275 -15.23 7.89 3.69
N GLU A 276 -14.72 8.60 2.68
CA GLU A 276 -15.19 8.43 1.30
C GLU A 276 -14.99 7.00 0.81
N MET A 277 -13.81 6.42 1.06
CA MET A 277 -13.48 5.06 0.65
C MET A 277 -14.33 4.00 1.33
N TYR A 278 -14.69 4.23 2.58
CA TYR A 278 -15.59 3.36 3.30
C TYR A 278 -16.96 3.27 2.65
N THR A 279 -17.36 4.20 1.77
CA THR A 279 -18.58 4.04 0.97
C THR A 279 -18.54 2.77 0.11
N CYS A 280 -17.40 2.48 -0.53
CA CYS A 280 -17.28 1.35 -1.46
C CYS A 280 -16.58 0.14 -0.81
N PHE A 281 -15.67 0.38 0.13
CA PHE A 281 -14.73 -0.62 0.61
C PHE A 281 -14.81 -0.77 2.14
N PRO A 282 -15.43 -1.85 2.66
CA PRO A 282 -15.62 -2.05 4.10
C PRO A 282 -14.34 -2.02 4.95
N VAL A 283 -13.19 -2.33 4.35
CA VAL A 283 -11.87 -2.32 5.03
C VAL A 283 -11.53 -0.97 5.64
N PHE A 284 -12.03 0.12 5.06
CA PHE A 284 -11.73 1.47 5.53
C PHE A 284 -12.41 1.83 6.86
N ALA A 285 -13.39 1.05 7.33
CA ALA A 285 -13.86 1.14 8.70
C ALA A 285 -12.71 0.86 9.70
N SER A 286 -12.01 -0.26 9.49
CA SER A 286 -10.90 -0.68 10.36
C SER A 286 -9.69 0.23 10.18
N VAL A 287 -9.38 0.66 8.95
CA VAL A 287 -8.28 1.59 8.69
C VAL A 287 -8.53 2.94 9.36
N GLY A 288 -9.68 3.57 9.10
CA GLY A 288 -10.03 4.87 9.67
C GLY A 288 -10.05 4.83 11.20
N ARG A 289 -10.72 3.82 11.79
CA ARG A 289 -10.78 3.65 13.25
C ARG A 289 -9.40 3.39 13.86
N GLY A 290 -8.57 2.59 13.21
CA GLY A 290 -7.20 2.32 13.63
C GLY A 290 -6.31 3.56 13.60
N LEU A 291 -6.42 4.39 12.55
CA LEU A 291 -5.70 5.67 12.47
C LEU A 291 -6.14 6.65 13.57
N LEU A 292 -7.44 6.72 13.86
CA LEU A 292 -7.95 7.54 14.98
C LEU A 292 -7.43 7.03 16.33
N ALA A 293 -7.37 5.71 16.53
CA ALA A 293 -6.80 5.11 17.74
C ALA A 293 -5.31 5.46 17.89
N MET A 294 -4.53 5.39 16.80
CA MET A 294 -3.13 5.84 16.80
C MET A 294 -3.01 7.32 17.18
N ALA A 295 -3.85 8.18 16.60
CA ALA A 295 -3.86 9.61 16.89
C ALA A 295 -4.21 9.93 18.36
N MET A 296 -5.13 9.18 18.96
CA MET A 296 -5.45 9.30 20.38
C MET A 296 -4.32 8.81 21.28
N ARG A 297 -3.74 7.64 20.97
CA ARG A 297 -2.59 7.07 21.69
C ARG A 297 -1.44 8.07 21.77
N ASP A 298 -1.16 8.74 20.66
CA ASP A 298 -0.04 9.67 20.52
C ASP A 298 -0.40 11.09 20.99
N ARG A 299 -1.58 11.27 21.61
CA ARG A 299 -2.13 12.56 22.10
C ARG A 299 -2.18 13.65 21.02
N PHE A 300 -2.25 13.23 19.77
CA PHE A 300 -2.43 14.10 18.62
C PHE A 300 -3.88 14.58 18.53
N LEU A 301 -4.82 13.67 18.83
CA LEU A 301 -6.27 13.87 18.77
C LEU A 301 -6.91 13.68 20.15
N ASP A 302 -7.84 14.56 20.52
CA ASP A 302 -8.65 14.41 21.74
C ASP A 302 -9.87 13.50 21.51
N GLY A 303 -10.45 13.00 22.62
CA GLY A 303 -11.60 12.09 22.56
C GLY A 303 -12.87 12.69 21.96
N GLY A 304 -13.11 14.00 22.11
CA GLY A 304 -14.28 14.66 21.55
C GLY A 304 -14.21 14.69 20.02
N ARG A 305 -13.09 15.15 19.48
CA ARG A 305 -12.84 15.13 18.03
C ARG A 305 -12.80 13.71 17.46
N ALA A 306 -12.23 12.76 18.19
CA ALA A 306 -12.23 11.35 17.78
C ALA A 306 -13.65 10.78 17.64
N LYS A 307 -14.56 11.13 18.56
CA LYS A 307 -16.00 10.76 18.48
C LYS A 307 -16.69 11.37 17.27
N GLU A 308 -16.42 12.64 16.96
CA GLU A 308 -16.99 13.29 15.77
C GLU A 308 -16.56 12.57 14.48
N LEU A 309 -15.26 12.28 14.36
CA LEU A 309 -14.70 11.65 13.17
C LEU A 309 -15.15 10.20 12.99
N ILE A 310 -15.23 9.42 14.08
CA ILE A 310 -15.72 8.03 13.99
C ILE A 310 -17.22 7.99 13.67
N ALA A 311 -18.03 8.90 14.22
CA ALA A 311 -19.45 8.98 13.91
C ALA A 311 -19.69 9.32 12.42
N ALA A 312 -18.89 10.23 11.86
CA ALA A 312 -18.93 10.55 10.43
C ALA A 312 -18.54 9.33 9.56
N LEU A 313 -17.51 8.59 9.96
CA LEU A 313 -17.08 7.37 9.28
C LEU A 313 -18.21 6.32 9.31
N GLU A 314 -18.78 6.03 10.47
CA GLU A 314 -19.83 5.02 10.64
C GLU A 314 -21.12 5.38 9.89
N ALA A 315 -21.51 6.65 9.91
CA ALA A 315 -22.67 7.14 9.16
C ALA A 315 -22.54 6.90 7.65
N ARG A 316 -21.32 6.97 7.10
CA ARG A 316 -21.07 6.79 5.67
C ARG A 316 -21.18 5.34 5.20
N GLY A 317 -20.99 4.36 6.09
CA GLY A 317 -20.97 2.93 5.76
C GLY A 317 -22.12 2.12 6.37
N GLN A 318 -23.28 2.74 6.59
CA GLN A 318 -24.47 2.08 7.14
C GLN A 318 -25.04 0.98 6.22
N HIS A 319 -24.76 1.06 4.92
CA HIS A 319 -25.20 0.08 3.93
C HIS A 319 -24.34 -1.19 3.88
N HIS A 320 -23.17 -1.19 4.55
CA HIS A 320 -22.33 -2.39 4.62
C HIS A 320 -22.88 -3.40 5.61
N ASP A 321 -22.88 -4.66 5.21
CA ASP A 321 -23.22 -5.77 6.10
C ASP A 321 -22.24 -5.85 7.28
N GLY A 322 -22.74 -6.20 8.47
CA GLY A 322 -21.97 -6.30 9.71
C GLY A 322 -20.88 -7.38 9.66
N THR A 323 -20.99 -8.36 8.77
CA THR A 323 -19.98 -9.41 8.57
C THR A 323 -18.82 -8.97 7.66
N ALA A 324 -19.07 -8.09 6.69
CA ALA A 324 -18.07 -7.59 5.73
C ALA A 324 -16.91 -6.84 6.41
N ARG A 325 -17.13 -6.31 7.63
CA ARG A 325 -16.11 -5.59 8.42
C ARG A 325 -15.03 -6.51 9.02
N LYS A 326 -15.33 -7.80 9.23
CA LYS A 326 -14.47 -8.72 10.02
C LYS A 326 -13.37 -9.40 9.20
N THR A 327 -13.58 -9.57 7.89
CA THR A 327 -12.68 -10.38 7.05
C THR A 327 -11.41 -9.63 6.61
N LEU A 328 -11.38 -8.30 6.71
CA LEU A 328 -10.38 -7.44 6.05
C LEU A 328 -9.19 -6.99 6.95
N GLY A 329 -8.93 -7.71 8.03
CA GLY A 329 -8.08 -7.28 9.16
C GLY A 329 -6.56 -7.48 9.07
N SER A 330 -5.98 -7.70 7.88
CA SER A 330 -4.54 -8.05 7.75
C SER A 330 -3.61 -6.90 7.39
N PHE A 331 -4.12 -5.70 7.09
CA PHE A 331 -3.29 -4.55 6.70
C PHE A 331 -2.53 -3.94 7.88
N THR A 332 -1.22 -3.76 7.71
CA THR A 332 -0.40 -2.94 8.60
C THR A 332 -0.71 -1.47 8.38
N ILE A 333 -1.05 -0.74 9.44
CA ILE A 333 -1.31 0.71 9.38
C ILE A 333 -0.38 1.52 10.29
N ASP A 334 0.26 0.90 11.28
CA ASP A 334 1.31 1.53 12.10
C ASP A 334 2.68 0.99 11.66
N PHE A 335 3.34 1.72 10.76
CA PHE A 335 4.59 1.25 10.15
C PHE A 335 5.75 1.21 11.15
N ASP A 336 5.73 2.09 12.15
CA ASP A 336 6.73 2.14 13.20
C ASP A 336 6.59 0.96 14.17
N LEU A 337 5.35 0.63 14.56
CA LEU A 337 5.06 -0.52 15.39
C LEU A 337 5.32 -1.83 14.64
N ALA A 338 5.10 -1.86 13.32
CA ALA A 338 5.24 -3.07 12.51
C ALA A 338 6.64 -3.69 12.56
N MET A 339 7.67 -2.85 12.72
CA MET A 339 9.06 -3.26 12.84
C MET A 339 9.36 -4.06 14.12
N ARG A 340 8.53 -3.91 15.16
CA ARG A 340 8.74 -4.49 16.49
C ARG A 340 7.67 -5.50 16.86
N GLU A 341 6.42 -5.17 16.55
CA GLU A 341 5.23 -5.94 16.89
C GLU A 341 4.28 -5.98 15.68
N PRO A 342 4.64 -6.70 14.60
CA PRO A 342 3.89 -6.70 13.34
C PRO A 342 2.43 -7.12 13.48
N ASN A 343 2.10 -7.97 14.47
CA ASN A 343 0.72 -8.34 14.74
C ASN A 343 -0.08 -7.21 15.39
N ASN A 344 0.55 -6.39 16.23
CA ASN A 344 -0.10 -5.27 16.93
C ASN A 344 -0.21 -4.01 16.06
N ALA A 345 0.52 -3.95 14.94
CA ALA A 345 0.50 -2.87 13.97
C ALA A 345 -0.67 -2.94 12.95
N ARG A 346 -1.50 -3.98 13.04
CA ARG A 346 -2.58 -4.24 12.08
C ARG A 346 -3.81 -3.37 12.36
N ALA A 347 -4.49 -2.98 11.29
CA ALA A 347 -5.69 -2.15 11.33
C ALA A 347 -6.74 -2.68 12.31
N VAL A 348 -7.05 -3.98 12.26
CA VAL A 348 -8.07 -4.57 13.14
C VAL A 348 -7.70 -4.50 14.62
N VAL A 349 -6.42 -4.68 14.95
CA VAL A 349 -5.95 -4.66 16.34
C VAL A 349 -5.98 -3.25 16.88
N LEU A 350 -5.51 -2.28 16.10
CA LEU A 350 -5.54 -0.85 16.47
C LEU A 350 -6.99 -0.32 16.53
N ALA A 351 -7.85 -0.74 15.61
CA ALA A 351 -9.26 -0.38 15.61
C ALA A 351 -10.01 -0.91 16.84
N ALA A 352 -9.64 -2.08 17.37
CA ALA A 352 -10.22 -2.61 18.61
C ALA A 352 -9.81 -1.79 19.85
N ARG A 353 -8.62 -1.19 19.85
CA ARG A 353 -8.12 -0.32 20.93
C ARG A 353 -8.82 1.04 20.99
N PHE A 354 -9.57 1.42 19.96
CA PHE A 354 -10.25 2.71 19.91
C PHE A 354 -11.22 2.89 21.08
N ASP A 355 -12.05 1.88 21.38
CA ASP A 355 -13.05 1.98 22.47
C ASP A 355 -12.38 2.12 23.84
N GLU A 356 -11.27 1.40 24.05
CA GLU A 356 -10.46 1.49 25.27
C GLU A 356 -9.91 2.91 25.46
N LEU A 357 -9.42 3.54 24.37
CA LEU A 357 -8.87 4.89 24.39
C LEU A 357 -9.94 5.97 24.62
N ILE A 358 -11.14 5.77 24.08
CA ILE A 358 -12.29 6.65 24.33
C ILE A 358 -12.70 6.60 25.80
N LEU A 359 -12.86 5.39 26.36
CA LEU A 359 -13.21 5.22 27.76
C LEU A 359 -12.14 5.82 28.69
N LEU A 360 -10.86 5.66 28.36
CA LEU A 360 -9.77 6.29 29.10
C LEU A 360 -9.84 7.82 29.01
N SER A 361 -10.10 8.36 27.81
CA SER A 361 -10.24 9.82 27.62
C SER A 361 -11.35 10.35 28.54
N GLU A 362 -12.53 9.74 28.53
CA GLU A 362 -13.68 10.17 29.34
C GLU A 362 -13.41 10.16 30.85
N LEU A 363 -12.71 9.12 31.32
CA LEU A 363 -12.27 9.02 32.72
C LEU A 363 -11.30 10.13 33.11
N THR A 364 -10.44 10.56 32.18
CA THR A 364 -9.44 11.62 32.43
C THR A 364 -9.97 13.03 32.24
N THR A 365 -11.02 13.22 31.42
CA THR A 365 -11.64 14.53 31.15
C THR A 365 -12.90 14.79 31.99
N GLY A 366 -13.39 13.80 32.74
CA GLY A 366 -14.56 13.93 33.62
C GLY A 366 -15.90 14.03 32.87
N THR A 367 -15.94 13.66 31.59
CA THR A 367 -17.13 13.74 30.72
C THR A 367 -17.93 12.45 30.71
N TYR A 368 -18.18 11.86 31.88
CA TYR A 368 -19.14 10.77 32.02
C TYR A 368 -20.56 11.35 31.91
N GLU A 369 -21.22 11.17 30.77
CA GLU A 369 -22.66 11.37 30.70
C GLU A 369 -23.34 10.08 31.18
N SER A 370 -24.03 10.21 32.32
CA SER A 370 -24.83 9.18 33.00
C SER A 370 -26.13 8.86 32.27
#